data_AF-A0A2E5WC25-F1
#
_entry.id   AF-A0A2E5WC25-F1
#
_cell.length_a   1.000
_cell.length_b   1.000
_cell.length_c   1.000
_cell.angle_alpha   90.00
_cell.angle_beta   90.00
_cell.angle_gamma   90.00
#
_symmetry.space_group_name_H-M   'P 1'
#
loop_
_entity.id
_entity.type
_entity.pdbx_description
1 polymer ?
#
loop_
_entity_poly.entity_id
_entity_poly.type
_entity_poly.pdbx_seq_one_letter_code
_entity_poly.pdbx_strand_id
1 'polypeptide(L)'
;MFDFLTRNKRKGPSFDPHVEIAQLGQMSPPSTLVYMPTPGEDEEMEDLGKSFFLRRKKKIYTEGANIYITSPDNLKSTNTDNSMSSKVIRLQFFSRRVPHTLDCRIIGRFRLLPEVVESLDFNAKSAYKLLPVGKISKKEKRGYYRYTTQNYGDSRIPVTTHITFDTYLKSTNHKFNSEGAPPVLISDLQAAPYHDPPPPRTFATRDSINEFRDQMLTKEPNDRYVNVTKVIRDASSSMVKKNDEELLLGDINILGLDMESLRDVLYLKKSQKAGIKKGQDNPYNLHPGERIISRFSHDDKQYEMLLEVMEARTQNEVVRPLEFARKETGLSISLIDYSIGGVLIESSSSFLKLVLGDKCPPNVEDEANFDGDYWQKALKELEVPMLHLTFYPHMEFPDTVKKFEPELPSKFSIVGQVVRTHMAHHGERRVLQHGIQFAYDAQGVPMEEDDIINWRYTRFMKDNIHLRECHTHLSQLIGHLENRAKDLQRSQSHSAEAGDTAG
;
A
#
# COMPACT_ATOMS: atom_id res chain seq x y z
N MET A 1 32.40 43.69 -17.72
CA MET A 1 31.47 43.01 -16.79
C MET A 1 30.32 42.32 -17.55
N PHE A 2 30.61 41.58 -18.62
CA PHE A 2 29.62 40.77 -19.35
C PHE A 2 30.32 39.57 -20.01
N ASP A 3 30.66 38.57 -19.19
CA ASP A 3 31.25 37.29 -19.61
C ASP A 3 30.27 36.11 -19.44
N PHE A 4 28.96 36.37 -19.50
CA PHE A 4 27.93 35.33 -19.29
C PHE A 4 27.34 34.76 -20.59
N LEU A 5 27.68 35.31 -21.77
CA LEU A 5 27.02 34.95 -23.05
C LEU A 5 27.72 33.86 -23.89
N THR A 6 28.71 33.15 -23.35
CA THR A 6 29.38 32.03 -24.05
C THR A 6 29.44 30.75 -23.21
N ARG A 7 28.33 30.35 -22.57
CA ARG A 7 28.19 28.96 -22.12
C ARG A 7 27.85 28.06 -23.31
N ASN A 8 28.89 27.54 -23.94
CA ASN A 8 28.81 26.36 -24.81
C ASN A 8 28.01 25.27 -24.08
N LYS A 9 26.82 24.94 -24.61
CA LYS A 9 26.09 23.72 -24.23
C LYS A 9 27.04 22.55 -24.43
N ARG A 10 27.55 21.97 -23.34
CA ARG A 10 28.27 20.68 -23.40
C ARG A 10 27.35 19.69 -24.10
N LYS A 11 27.65 19.32 -25.34
CA LYS A 11 27.00 18.20 -26.02
C LYS A 11 27.25 16.99 -25.14
N GLY A 12 26.17 16.44 -24.57
CA GLY A 12 26.24 15.16 -23.87
C GLY A 12 26.78 14.06 -24.82
N PRO A 13 27.22 12.92 -24.28
CA PRO A 13 27.72 11.82 -25.11
C PRO A 13 26.67 11.44 -26.16
N SER A 14 27.12 11.32 -27.41
CA SER A 14 26.30 10.86 -28.54
C SER A 14 25.71 9.49 -28.22
N PHE A 15 24.44 9.29 -28.60
CA PHE A 15 23.76 8.01 -28.43
C PHE A 15 24.49 6.91 -29.22
N ASP A 16 24.77 5.78 -28.56
CA ASP A 16 25.38 4.59 -29.16
C ASP A 16 24.52 3.35 -28.81
N PRO A 17 23.87 2.72 -29.81
CA PRO A 17 23.08 1.50 -29.60
C PRO A 17 23.87 0.35 -28.95
N HIS A 18 25.18 0.25 -29.18
CA HIS A 18 25.99 -0.84 -28.62
C HIS A 18 26.09 -0.76 -27.09
N VAL A 19 26.14 0.45 -26.54
CA VAL A 19 26.14 0.68 -25.09
C VAL A 19 24.84 0.19 -24.46
N GLU A 20 23.71 0.53 -25.08
CA GLU A 20 22.39 0.12 -24.59
C GLU A 20 22.18 -1.39 -24.71
N ILE A 21 22.68 -2.02 -25.78
CA ILE A 21 22.63 -3.48 -25.94
C ILE A 21 23.47 -4.18 -24.88
N ALA A 22 24.67 -3.67 -24.59
CA ALA A 22 25.51 -4.22 -23.53
C ALA A 22 24.83 -4.09 -22.16
N GLN A 23 24.21 -2.95 -21.88
CA GLN A 23 23.44 -2.72 -20.66
C GLN A 23 22.21 -3.66 -20.57
N LEU A 24 21.45 -3.81 -21.66
CA LEU A 24 20.34 -4.77 -21.75
C LEU A 24 20.83 -6.20 -21.49
N GLY A 25 21.99 -6.57 -22.04
CA GLY A 25 22.63 -7.87 -21.83
C GLY A 25 23.02 -8.13 -20.37
N GLN A 26 23.51 -7.12 -19.65
CA GLN A 26 23.78 -7.21 -18.21
C GLN A 26 22.51 -7.35 -17.39
N MET A 27 21.45 -6.63 -17.78
CA MET A 27 20.14 -6.67 -17.13
C MET A 27 19.40 -7.99 -17.38
N SER A 28 19.69 -8.62 -18.52
CA SER A 28 19.20 -9.93 -18.98
C SER A 28 17.70 -10.19 -18.74
N PRO A 29 16.80 -9.25 -19.11
CA PRO A 29 15.37 -9.48 -18.97
C PRO A 29 14.92 -10.67 -19.84
N PRO A 30 14.00 -11.53 -19.34
CA PRO A 30 13.50 -12.66 -20.12
C PRO A 30 12.48 -12.25 -21.20
N SER A 31 11.71 -11.19 -20.94
CA SER A 31 10.58 -10.75 -21.77
C SER A 31 10.36 -9.25 -21.64
N THR A 32 9.54 -8.72 -22.55
CA THR A 32 9.13 -7.32 -22.62
C THR A 32 7.66 -7.22 -23.01
N LEU A 33 6.97 -6.21 -22.50
CA LEU A 33 5.74 -5.70 -23.10
C LEU A 33 6.12 -4.75 -24.24
N VAL A 34 5.34 -4.77 -25.32
CA VAL A 34 5.62 -3.99 -26.53
C VAL A 34 4.51 -2.99 -26.75
N TYR A 35 4.87 -1.71 -26.77
CA TYR A 35 3.94 -0.62 -27.01
C TYR A 35 4.28 0.10 -28.30
N MET A 36 3.27 0.49 -29.08
CA MET A 36 3.44 1.35 -30.24
C MET A 36 2.89 2.74 -29.94
N PRO A 37 3.71 3.81 -30.08
CA PRO A 37 3.23 5.17 -29.90
C PRO A 37 2.17 5.52 -30.94
N THR A 38 1.07 6.14 -30.51
CA THR A 38 0.03 6.65 -31.40
C THR A 38 0.40 8.07 -31.83
N PRO A 39 0.35 8.42 -33.13
CA PRO A 39 0.69 9.77 -33.58
C PRO A 39 -0.29 10.80 -33.00
N GLY A 40 0.21 11.77 -32.24
CA GLY A 40 -0.57 12.92 -31.74
C GLY A 40 -0.94 12.87 -30.26
N GLU A 41 -0.73 11.74 -29.58
CA GLU A 41 -1.02 11.59 -28.15
C GLU A 41 0.15 10.90 -27.45
N ASP A 42 0.90 11.65 -26.63
CA ASP A 42 2.08 11.13 -25.91
C ASP A 42 1.71 10.13 -24.78
N GLU A 43 0.43 10.02 -24.42
CA GLU A 43 -0.07 9.21 -23.31
C GLU A 43 -0.76 7.91 -23.73
N GLU A 44 -1.36 7.85 -24.92
CA GLU A 44 -2.02 6.63 -25.43
C GLU A 44 -1.08 5.82 -26.34
N MET A 45 -0.64 4.66 -25.85
CA MET A 45 0.17 3.72 -26.64
C MET A 45 -0.63 2.45 -26.88
N GLU A 46 -0.62 1.98 -28.13
CA GLU A 46 -1.24 0.70 -28.49
C GLU A 46 -0.41 -0.44 -27.87
N ASP A 47 -1.05 -1.27 -27.04
CA ASP A 47 -0.43 -2.46 -26.45
C ASP A 47 -0.41 -3.61 -27.45
N LEU A 48 0.76 -3.88 -28.02
CA LEU A 48 0.98 -4.98 -28.96
C LEU A 48 1.16 -6.33 -28.24
N GLY A 49 1.18 -6.33 -26.91
CA GLY A 49 1.26 -7.53 -26.08
C GLY A 49 2.69 -7.89 -25.65
N LYS A 50 2.81 -9.07 -25.05
CA LYS A 50 4.07 -9.58 -24.52
C LYS A 50 4.91 -10.21 -25.62
N SER A 51 6.23 -10.09 -25.47
CA SER A 51 7.22 -10.72 -26.34
C SER A 51 8.44 -11.18 -25.54
N PHE A 52 9.17 -12.16 -26.05
CA PHE A 52 10.39 -12.69 -25.43
C PHE A 52 11.64 -12.24 -26.19
N PHE A 53 12.70 -11.91 -25.46
CA PHE A 53 14.00 -11.68 -26.08
C PHE A 53 14.55 -13.02 -26.56
N LEU A 54 15.07 -13.08 -27.78
CA LEU A 54 15.79 -14.26 -28.24
C LEU A 54 17.06 -14.42 -27.42
N ARG A 55 17.40 -15.66 -27.07
CA ARG A 55 18.57 -15.96 -26.24
C ARG A 55 19.37 -17.11 -26.81
N ARG A 56 20.69 -17.03 -26.65
CA ARG A 56 21.66 -18.07 -26.97
C ARG A 56 22.59 -18.24 -25.78
N LYS A 57 22.66 -19.45 -25.23
CA LYS A 57 23.46 -19.75 -24.02
C LYS A 57 23.09 -18.84 -22.84
N LYS A 58 21.78 -18.67 -22.59
CA LYS A 58 21.19 -17.81 -21.53
C LYS A 58 21.49 -16.31 -21.66
N LYS A 59 22.09 -15.85 -22.75
CA LYS A 59 22.35 -14.42 -23.03
C LYS A 59 21.46 -13.93 -24.16
N ILE A 60 21.08 -12.65 -24.12
CA ILE A 60 20.28 -12.03 -25.20
C ILE A 60 21.06 -12.14 -26.51
N TYR A 61 20.40 -12.67 -27.53
CA TYR A 61 20.96 -12.82 -28.86
C TYR A 61 21.01 -11.45 -29.54
N THR A 62 22.19 -11.11 -30.03
CA THR A 62 22.50 -9.81 -30.62
C THR A 62 23.31 -10.01 -31.90
N GLU A 63 23.11 -9.14 -32.87
CA GLU A 63 23.88 -9.13 -34.11
C GLU A 63 24.18 -7.67 -34.50
N GLY A 64 25.43 -7.26 -34.33
CA GLY A 64 25.84 -5.86 -34.47
C GLY A 64 25.10 -4.97 -33.48
N ALA A 65 24.42 -3.95 -34.00
CA ALA A 65 23.61 -3.02 -33.22
C ALA A 65 22.14 -3.46 -33.06
N ASN A 66 21.83 -4.74 -33.26
CA ASN A 66 20.45 -5.22 -33.27
C ASN A 66 20.17 -6.24 -32.16
N ILE A 67 18.95 -6.17 -31.64
CA ILE A 67 18.37 -7.17 -30.73
C ILE A 67 17.18 -7.85 -31.42
N TYR A 68 16.80 -9.01 -30.91
CA TYR A 68 15.74 -9.81 -31.50
C TYR A 68 14.68 -10.19 -30.46
N ILE A 69 13.41 -10.07 -30.84
CA ILE A 69 12.28 -10.49 -30.02
C ILE A 69 11.32 -11.39 -30.80
N THR A 70 10.52 -12.20 -30.11
CA THR A 70 9.43 -12.97 -30.71
C THR A 70 8.34 -12.05 -31.27
N SER A 71 7.32 -12.62 -31.93
CA SER A 71 6.13 -11.85 -32.28
C SER A 71 5.36 -11.47 -31.01
N PRO A 72 4.92 -10.21 -30.85
CA PRO A 72 4.07 -9.81 -29.74
C PRO A 72 2.69 -10.51 -29.78
N ASP A 73 2.16 -10.90 -28.63
CA ASP A 73 0.96 -11.75 -28.53
C ASP A 73 -0.31 -11.13 -29.13
N ASN A 74 -0.48 -9.80 -29.08
CA ASN A 74 -1.69 -9.12 -29.55
C ASN A 74 -1.56 -8.58 -30.99
N LEU A 75 -0.43 -8.84 -31.65
CA LEU A 75 -0.22 -8.38 -33.03
C LEU A 75 -1.10 -9.19 -34.00
N LYS A 76 -2.20 -8.60 -34.46
CA LYS A 76 -3.14 -9.24 -35.39
C LYS A 76 -2.43 -9.63 -36.70
N SER A 77 -2.50 -10.90 -37.07
CA SER A 77 -1.81 -11.53 -38.20
C SER A 77 -2.36 -11.18 -39.60
N THR A 78 -3.22 -10.17 -39.72
CA THR A 78 -3.86 -9.79 -40.99
C THR A 78 -3.02 -8.78 -41.78
N ASN A 79 -2.26 -9.24 -42.77
CA ASN A 79 -1.62 -8.49 -43.88
C ASN A 79 -0.79 -7.23 -43.55
N THR A 80 -0.46 -6.99 -42.28
CA THR A 80 0.30 -5.81 -41.80
C THR A 80 1.77 -6.08 -41.48
N ASP A 81 2.29 -7.28 -41.75
CA ASP A 81 3.69 -7.65 -41.47
C ASP A 81 4.71 -6.72 -42.16
N ASN A 82 4.37 -6.12 -43.31
CA ASN A 82 5.18 -5.09 -43.96
C ASN A 82 4.96 -3.67 -43.39
N SER A 83 3.83 -3.41 -42.70
CA SER A 83 3.46 -2.08 -42.17
C SER A 83 4.17 -1.71 -40.85
N MET A 84 4.77 -2.68 -40.17
CA MET A 84 5.50 -2.45 -38.90
C MET A 84 6.97 -2.07 -39.13
N SER A 85 7.50 -2.31 -40.33
CA SER A 85 8.87 -1.91 -40.67
C SER A 85 9.03 -0.38 -40.52
N SER A 86 10.17 0.05 -39.99
CA SER A 86 10.53 1.44 -39.68
C SER A 86 9.77 2.13 -38.53
N LYS A 87 8.73 1.51 -37.95
CA LYS A 87 8.06 2.06 -36.77
C LYS A 87 8.95 2.00 -35.54
N VAL A 88 8.78 2.98 -34.65
CA VAL A 88 9.40 2.97 -33.32
C VAL A 88 8.41 2.33 -32.35
N ILE A 89 8.88 1.36 -31.58
CA ILE A 89 8.16 0.71 -30.49
C ILE A 89 8.89 0.97 -29.18
N ARG A 90 8.13 0.95 -28.09
CA ARG A 90 8.65 1.01 -26.73
C ARG A 90 8.60 -0.37 -26.10
N LEU A 91 9.77 -0.88 -25.73
CA LEU A 91 9.92 -2.09 -24.96
C LEU A 91 9.86 -1.73 -23.47
N GLN A 92 8.94 -2.34 -22.71
CA GLN A 92 8.90 -2.24 -21.26
C GLN A 92 9.24 -3.60 -20.63
N PHE A 93 10.32 -3.66 -19.85
CA PHE A 93 10.81 -4.90 -19.26
C PHE A 93 11.29 -4.68 -17.82
N PHE A 94 11.43 -5.77 -17.07
CA PHE A 94 11.91 -5.73 -15.69
C PHE A 94 13.34 -6.24 -15.60
N SER A 95 14.16 -5.56 -14.80
CA SER A 95 15.43 -6.10 -14.33
C SER A 95 15.51 -5.91 -12.83
N ARG A 96 15.79 -6.99 -12.09
CA ARG A 96 15.79 -7.01 -10.62
C ARG A 96 14.55 -6.32 -10.03
N ARG A 97 13.36 -6.62 -10.59
CA ARG A 97 12.05 -6.07 -10.20
C ARG A 97 11.84 -4.57 -10.46
N VAL A 98 12.77 -3.90 -11.14
CA VAL A 98 12.64 -2.48 -11.52
C VAL A 98 12.19 -2.38 -12.98
N PRO A 99 11.10 -1.65 -13.29
CA PRO A 99 10.65 -1.46 -14.67
C PRO A 99 11.59 -0.52 -15.41
N HIS A 100 11.94 -0.91 -16.63
CA HIS A 100 12.75 -0.13 -17.55
C HIS A 100 12.06 -0.05 -18.90
N THR A 101 12.37 1.02 -19.63
CA THR A 101 11.90 1.24 -20.99
C THR A 101 13.06 1.42 -21.95
N LEU A 102 12.90 0.88 -23.16
CA LEU A 102 13.83 1.06 -24.26
C LEU A 102 13.04 1.30 -25.55
N ASP A 103 13.32 2.42 -26.21
CA ASP A 103 12.71 2.72 -27.51
C ASP A 103 13.56 2.10 -28.63
N CYS A 104 12.90 1.35 -29.50
CA CYS A 104 13.51 0.55 -30.56
C CYS A 104 12.81 0.81 -31.90
N ARG A 105 13.57 0.96 -32.97
CA ARG A 105 13.04 0.93 -34.34
C ARG A 105 12.94 -0.52 -34.80
N ILE A 106 11.79 -0.90 -35.33
CA ILE A 106 11.61 -2.19 -36.02
C ILE A 106 12.31 -2.10 -37.37
N ILE A 107 13.32 -2.95 -37.57
CA ILE A 107 13.97 -3.11 -38.87
C ILE A 107 13.11 -3.99 -39.77
N GLY A 108 12.56 -5.07 -39.21
CA GLY A 108 11.64 -5.96 -39.92
C GLY A 108 11.46 -7.29 -39.20
N ARG A 109 10.58 -8.13 -39.74
CA ARG A 109 10.40 -9.52 -39.32
C ARG A 109 11.27 -10.43 -40.17
N PHE A 110 12.09 -11.25 -39.54
CA PHE A 110 13.01 -12.15 -40.22
C PHE A 110 12.70 -13.61 -39.86
N ARG A 111 12.75 -14.47 -40.86
CA ARG A 111 12.81 -15.92 -40.64
C ARG A 111 14.23 -16.26 -40.19
N LEU A 112 14.35 -16.98 -39.07
CA LEU A 112 15.65 -17.37 -38.55
C LEU A 112 16.17 -18.56 -39.36
N LEU A 113 17.47 -18.54 -39.67
CA LEU A 113 18.13 -19.66 -40.32
C LEU A 113 18.14 -20.88 -39.38
N PRO A 114 18.02 -22.12 -39.90
CA PRO A 114 17.99 -23.33 -39.07
C PRO A 114 19.15 -23.43 -38.08
N GLU A 115 20.36 -23.05 -38.50
CA GLU A 115 21.57 -23.10 -37.65
C GLU A 115 21.49 -22.12 -36.47
N VAL A 116 20.79 -20.99 -36.65
CA VAL A 116 20.53 -20.04 -35.57
C VAL A 116 19.50 -20.63 -34.62
N VAL A 117 18.40 -21.17 -35.15
CA VAL A 117 17.30 -21.76 -34.36
C VAL A 117 17.79 -22.88 -33.44
N GLU A 118 18.64 -23.77 -33.94
CA GLU A 118 19.24 -24.86 -33.15
C GLU A 118 20.12 -24.37 -31.99
N SER A 119 20.63 -23.14 -32.09
CA SER A 119 21.50 -22.55 -31.08
C SER A 119 20.77 -21.68 -30.05
N LEU A 120 19.47 -21.44 -30.24
CA LEU A 120 18.66 -20.62 -29.34
C LEU A 120 18.18 -21.44 -28.13
N ASP A 121 17.98 -20.75 -27.01
CA ASP A 121 17.47 -21.36 -25.78
C ASP A 121 16.00 -21.80 -25.90
N PHE A 122 15.27 -21.34 -26.94
CA PHE A 122 13.92 -21.77 -27.25
C PHE A 122 13.66 -21.70 -28.77
N ASN A 123 12.77 -22.56 -29.27
CA ASN A 123 12.50 -22.68 -30.69
C ASN A 123 11.60 -21.52 -31.19
N ALA A 124 12.19 -20.59 -31.93
CA ALA A 124 11.47 -19.51 -32.60
C ALA A 124 11.77 -19.55 -34.09
N LYS A 125 10.75 -19.75 -34.93
CA LYS A 125 10.90 -19.81 -36.40
C LYS A 125 11.10 -18.44 -37.06
N SER A 126 10.65 -17.38 -36.40
CA SER A 126 10.77 -16.00 -36.85
C SER A 126 10.92 -15.04 -35.67
N ALA A 127 11.59 -13.92 -35.89
CA ALA A 127 11.78 -12.86 -34.90
C ALA A 127 11.70 -11.47 -35.53
N TYR A 128 11.34 -10.47 -34.72
CA TYR A 128 11.50 -9.07 -35.08
C TYR A 128 12.92 -8.61 -34.77
N LYS A 129 13.58 -8.03 -35.76
CA LYS A 129 14.89 -7.39 -35.62
C LYS A 129 14.66 -5.93 -35.23
N LEU A 130 15.26 -5.53 -34.12
CA LEU A 130 15.09 -4.21 -33.53
C LEU A 130 16.43 -3.49 -33.39
N LEU A 131 16.44 -2.20 -33.68
CA LEU A 131 17.56 -1.30 -33.46
C LEU A 131 17.20 -0.33 -32.33
N PRO A 132 17.92 -0.33 -31.19
CA PRO A 132 17.75 0.69 -30.16
C PRO A 132 17.91 2.10 -30.72
N VAL A 133 16.97 2.98 -30.43
CA VAL A 133 17.00 4.40 -30.83
C VAL A 133 16.92 5.37 -29.66
N GLY A 134 16.69 4.85 -28.44
CA GLY A 134 16.70 5.60 -27.20
C GLY A 134 17.52 4.91 -26.12
N LYS A 135 17.82 5.63 -25.04
CA LYS A 135 18.53 5.07 -23.88
C LYS A 135 17.60 4.20 -23.04
N ILE A 136 18.14 3.15 -22.42
CA ILE A 136 17.45 2.41 -21.38
C ILE A 136 17.17 3.38 -20.24
N SER A 137 15.89 3.62 -20.00
CA SER A 137 15.40 4.51 -18.97
C SER A 137 14.74 3.71 -17.88
N LYS A 138 15.17 3.92 -16.64
CA LYS A 138 14.48 3.38 -15.47
C LYS A 138 13.14 4.11 -15.34
N LYS A 139 12.02 3.38 -15.47
CA LYS A 139 10.66 3.91 -15.32
C LYS A 139 10.17 3.76 -13.88
N GLU A 140 11.08 3.90 -12.93
CA GLU A 140 10.76 3.86 -11.50
C GLU A 140 10.74 5.28 -10.97
N LYS A 141 9.55 5.88 -11.02
CA LYS A 141 9.29 7.20 -10.42
C LYS A 141 8.85 7.08 -8.96
N ARG A 142 8.73 5.87 -8.40
CA ARG A 142 8.26 5.67 -7.03
C ARG A 142 9.38 6.05 -6.06
N GLY A 143 9.06 6.92 -5.10
CA GLY A 143 9.95 7.25 -3.98
C GLY A 143 10.06 6.12 -2.95
N TYR A 144 9.09 5.20 -2.90
CA TYR A 144 8.97 4.19 -1.85
C TYR A 144 8.50 2.83 -2.40
N TYR A 145 8.85 1.75 -1.68
CA TYR A 145 8.26 0.43 -1.92
C TYR A 145 6.75 0.46 -1.72
N ARG A 146 6.04 -0.37 -2.49
CA ARG A 146 4.62 -0.61 -2.33
C ARG A 146 4.39 -2.04 -1.89
N TYR A 147 3.49 -2.19 -0.94
CA TYR A 147 3.15 -3.45 -0.31
C TYR A 147 1.75 -3.83 -0.79
N THR A 148 1.66 -4.91 -1.57
CA THR A 148 0.42 -5.35 -2.21
C THR A 148 -0.42 -6.16 -1.23
N THR A 149 -1.61 -5.68 -0.89
CA THR A 149 -2.57 -6.37 -0.03
C THR A 149 -3.53 -7.26 -0.83
N GLN A 150 -3.85 -6.87 -2.06
CA GLN A 150 -4.72 -7.63 -2.95
C GLN A 150 -4.01 -7.91 -4.29
N ASN A 151 -3.87 -9.19 -4.64
CA ASN A 151 -3.27 -9.59 -5.91
C ASN A 151 -4.33 -10.06 -6.91
N TYR A 152 -4.45 -9.34 -8.01
CA TYR A 152 -5.35 -9.64 -9.13
C TYR A 152 -4.75 -10.61 -10.16
N GLY A 153 -3.76 -11.41 -9.77
CA GLY A 153 -3.01 -12.27 -10.69
C GLY A 153 -2.03 -11.49 -11.58
N ASP A 154 -1.71 -10.25 -11.21
CA ASP A 154 -0.64 -9.50 -11.88
C ASP A 154 0.69 -10.22 -11.64
N SER A 155 1.52 -10.28 -12.68
CA SER A 155 2.86 -10.90 -12.66
C SER A 155 3.83 -10.31 -11.64
N ARG A 156 3.41 -9.26 -10.92
CA ARG A 156 4.06 -8.77 -9.71
C ARG A 156 3.99 -9.88 -8.67
N ILE A 157 5.14 -10.49 -8.37
CA ILE A 157 5.28 -11.41 -7.24
C ILE A 157 4.69 -10.68 -6.02
N PRO A 158 3.60 -11.19 -5.43
CA PRO A 158 3.07 -10.58 -4.22
C PRO A 158 4.19 -10.68 -3.19
N VAL A 159 4.72 -9.52 -2.77
CA VAL A 159 5.43 -9.48 -1.50
C VAL A 159 4.31 -9.67 -0.50
N THR A 160 4.07 -10.92 -0.09
CA THR A 160 3.02 -11.27 0.86
C THR A 160 3.16 -10.33 2.05
N THR A 161 2.17 -9.47 2.24
CA THR A 161 2.24 -8.47 3.29
C THR A 161 1.80 -9.13 4.58
N HIS A 162 2.75 -9.38 5.47
CA HIS A 162 2.46 -9.77 6.86
C HIS A 162 1.70 -8.70 7.65
N ILE A 163 1.40 -7.56 7.01
CA ILE A 163 0.66 -6.43 7.54
C ILE A 163 -0.42 -6.06 6.53
N THR A 164 -1.67 -6.19 6.94
CA THR A 164 -2.86 -5.73 6.22
C THR A 164 -3.61 -4.73 7.10
N PHE A 165 -4.66 -4.09 6.56
CA PHE A 165 -5.43 -3.11 7.32
C PHE A 165 -6.92 -3.23 6.99
N ASP A 166 -7.76 -3.25 8.03
CA ASP A 166 -9.14 -2.81 7.84
C ASP A 166 -9.10 -1.29 7.71
N THR A 167 -9.54 -0.79 6.56
CA THR A 167 -9.45 0.63 6.23
C THR A 167 -10.84 1.22 6.07
N TYR A 168 -11.07 2.34 6.74
CA TYR A 168 -12.34 3.05 6.71
C TYR A 168 -12.13 4.48 6.23
N LEU A 169 -13.10 4.99 5.48
CA LEU A 169 -13.02 6.30 4.85
C LEU A 169 -14.23 7.17 5.24
N LYS A 170 -13.95 8.43 5.57
CA LYS A 170 -14.96 9.46 5.86
C LYS A 170 -14.67 10.70 5.03
N SER A 171 -15.73 11.37 4.58
CA SER A 171 -15.63 12.72 4.03
C SER A 171 -15.39 13.71 5.16
N THR A 172 -14.69 14.80 4.88
CA THR A 172 -14.48 15.87 5.87
C THR A 172 -15.18 17.15 5.45
N ASN A 173 -15.32 18.08 6.38
CA ASN A 173 -15.77 19.46 6.12
C ASN A 173 -14.74 20.32 5.36
N HIS A 174 -13.53 19.82 5.09
CA HIS A 174 -12.49 20.54 4.36
C HIS A 174 -12.25 20.00 2.94
N LYS A 175 -11.63 20.85 2.13
CA LYS A 175 -11.24 20.57 0.75
C LYS A 175 -9.79 21.00 0.54
N PHE A 176 -9.09 20.33 -0.36
CA PHE A 176 -7.82 20.82 -0.86
C PHE A 176 -8.05 22.00 -1.78
N ASN A 177 -7.36 23.10 -1.52
CA ASN A 177 -7.40 24.27 -2.39
C ASN A 177 -6.67 23.95 -3.70
N SER A 178 -7.26 24.35 -4.82
CA SER A 178 -6.60 24.31 -6.13
C SER A 178 -5.45 25.31 -6.23
N GLU A 179 -5.43 26.32 -5.36
CA GLU A 179 -4.46 27.41 -5.34
C GLU A 179 -3.87 27.64 -3.93
N GLY A 180 -2.57 27.90 -3.86
CA GLY A 180 -1.85 28.17 -2.61
C GLY A 180 -1.31 26.92 -1.90
N ALA A 181 -0.46 27.15 -0.90
CA ALA A 181 0.05 26.07 -0.07
C ALA A 181 -1.02 25.60 0.93
N PRO A 182 -1.19 24.28 1.16
CA PRO A 182 -2.10 23.79 2.19
C PRO A 182 -1.72 24.32 3.59
N PRO A 183 -2.70 24.56 4.48
CA PRO A 183 -2.43 25.04 5.83
C PRO A 183 -1.56 24.04 6.60
N VAL A 184 -0.60 24.54 7.39
CA VAL A 184 0.33 23.68 8.15
C VAL A 184 -0.39 22.91 9.27
N LEU A 185 -1.43 23.52 9.85
CA LEU A 185 -2.22 22.96 10.94
C LEU A 185 -3.70 23.16 10.62
N ILE A 186 -4.53 22.15 10.89
CA ILE A 186 -5.99 22.24 10.85
C ILE A 186 -6.50 21.76 12.21
N SER A 187 -7.29 22.61 12.89
CA SER A 187 -7.80 22.33 14.25
C SER A 187 -9.31 22.10 14.28
N ASP A 188 -10.01 22.33 13.18
CA ASP A 188 -11.47 22.29 13.04
C ASP A 188 -11.94 21.22 12.04
N LEU A 189 -11.07 20.26 11.72
CA LEU A 189 -11.39 19.16 10.81
C LEU A 189 -12.36 18.20 11.48
N GLN A 190 -13.52 18.04 10.86
CA GLN A 190 -14.58 17.12 11.27
C GLN A 190 -14.80 16.08 10.18
N ALA A 191 -14.75 14.81 10.56
CA ALA A 191 -15.04 13.68 9.68
C ALA A 191 -16.50 13.28 9.83
N ALA A 192 -17.27 13.35 8.74
CA ALA A 192 -18.67 12.95 8.73
C ALA A 192 -18.78 11.42 8.70
N PRO A 193 -19.65 10.82 9.54
CA PRO A 193 -19.87 9.38 9.49
C PRO A 193 -20.55 8.99 8.16
N TYR A 194 -20.23 7.80 7.64
CA TYR A 194 -20.87 7.27 6.44
C TYR A 194 -22.22 6.60 6.76
N HIS A 195 -22.32 5.98 7.92
CA HIS A 195 -23.57 5.46 8.46
C HIS A 195 -24.06 6.36 9.58
N ASP A 196 -25.37 6.61 9.61
CA ASP A 196 -25.98 7.34 10.73
C ASP A 196 -25.62 6.64 12.05
N PRO A 197 -25.18 7.41 13.07
CA PRO A 197 -24.94 6.86 14.38
C PRO A 197 -26.25 6.29 14.94
N PRO A 198 -26.19 5.22 15.74
CA PRO A 198 -27.37 4.72 16.42
C PRO A 198 -28.01 5.84 17.27
N PRO A 199 -29.34 5.81 17.45
CA PRO A 199 -30.03 6.84 18.21
C PRO A 199 -29.46 6.92 19.63
N PRO A 200 -29.39 8.13 20.21
CA PRO A 200 -28.85 8.32 21.54
C PRO A 200 -29.64 7.48 22.55
N ARG A 201 -28.93 6.61 23.27
CA ARG A 201 -29.48 5.79 24.36
C ARG A 201 -28.84 6.20 25.68
N THR A 202 -29.61 6.17 26.76
CA THR A 202 -29.09 6.42 28.10
C THR A 202 -28.03 5.38 28.44
N PHE A 203 -26.85 5.84 28.84
CA PHE A 203 -25.76 4.96 29.22
C PHE A 203 -26.02 4.27 30.55
N ALA A 204 -25.84 2.95 30.58
CA ALA A 204 -25.82 2.14 31.78
C ALA A 204 -24.65 1.16 31.70
N THR A 205 -23.74 1.22 32.68
CA THR A 205 -22.53 0.38 32.73
C THR A 205 -22.84 -1.10 32.56
N ARG A 206 -23.87 -1.60 33.25
CA ARG A 206 -24.28 -3.00 33.18
C ARG A 206 -24.69 -3.43 31.78
N ASP A 207 -25.45 -2.59 31.08
CA ASP A 207 -25.92 -2.88 29.73
C ASP A 207 -24.76 -2.90 28.74
N SER A 208 -23.81 -1.97 28.88
CA SER A 208 -22.59 -1.96 28.09
C SER A 208 -21.72 -3.20 28.32
N ILE A 209 -21.61 -3.66 29.56
CA ILE A 209 -20.87 -4.88 29.89
C ILE A 209 -21.56 -6.11 29.29
N ASN A 210 -22.89 -6.20 29.39
CA ASN A 210 -23.65 -7.32 28.82
C ASN A 210 -23.51 -7.37 27.29
N GLU A 211 -23.65 -6.23 26.61
CA GLU A 211 -23.49 -6.17 25.15
C GLU A 211 -22.08 -6.57 24.71
N PHE A 212 -21.05 -6.05 25.38
CA PHE A 212 -19.66 -6.44 25.14
C PHE A 212 -19.43 -7.93 25.40
N ARG A 213 -19.98 -8.45 26.50
CA ARG A 213 -19.89 -9.86 26.87
C ARG A 213 -20.54 -10.75 25.82
N ASP A 214 -21.74 -10.42 25.37
CA ASP A 214 -22.48 -11.17 24.36
C ASP A 214 -21.67 -11.24 23.06
N GLN A 215 -21.05 -10.14 22.62
CA GLN A 215 -20.16 -10.09 21.45
C GLN A 215 -18.89 -10.93 21.63
N MET A 216 -18.29 -10.95 22.83
CA MET A 216 -17.06 -11.70 23.09
C MET A 216 -17.31 -13.20 23.27
N LEU A 217 -18.48 -13.59 23.78
CA LEU A 217 -18.85 -14.99 23.97
C LEU A 217 -19.13 -15.73 22.66
N THR A 218 -19.42 -15.02 21.56
CA THR A 218 -19.50 -15.65 20.23
C THR A 218 -18.14 -16.06 19.68
N LYS A 219 -17.04 -15.54 20.24
CA LYS A 219 -15.68 -15.86 19.82
C LYS A 219 -15.13 -17.08 20.55
N GLU A 220 -14.20 -17.76 19.89
CA GLU A 220 -13.39 -18.81 20.50
C GLU A 220 -12.59 -18.26 21.69
N PRO A 221 -12.36 -19.04 22.76
CA PRO A 221 -11.71 -18.56 23.98
C PRO A 221 -10.36 -17.87 23.77
N ASN A 222 -9.57 -18.30 22.78
CA ASN A 222 -8.28 -17.72 22.47
C ASN A 222 -8.38 -16.36 21.76
N ASP A 223 -9.53 -16.04 21.19
CA ASP A 223 -9.80 -14.79 20.45
C ASP A 223 -10.55 -13.75 21.31
N ARG A 224 -10.79 -14.07 22.59
CA ARG A 224 -11.42 -13.19 23.59
C ARG A 224 -10.41 -12.21 24.20
N TYR A 225 -9.87 -11.35 23.35
CA TYR A 225 -8.95 -10.29 23.75
C TYR A 225 -9.40 -8.94 23.21
N VAL A 226 -8.86 -7.90 23.81
CA VAL A 226 -8.98 -6.51 23.34
C VAL A 226 -7.60 -5.90 23.27
N ASN A 227 -7.37 -5.04 22.29
CA ASN A 227 -6.18 -4.21 22.27
C ASN A 227 -6.38 -3.03 23.21
N VAL A 228 -5.41 -2.77 24.10
CA VAL A 228 -5.51 -1.69 25.08
C VAL A 228 -4.43 -0.65 24.84
N THR A 229 -4.84 0.63 24.88
CA THR A 229 -3.94 1.77 24.76
C THR A 229 -4.17 2.73 25.93
N LYS A 230 -3.07 3.16 26.56
CA LYS A 230 -3.07 4.25 27.55
C LYS A 230 -2.64 5.53 26.83
N VAL A 231 -3.42 6.60 26.99
CA VAL A 231 -3.15 7.91 26.37
C VAL A 231 -2.61 8.85 27.45
N ILE A 232 -1.40 9.37 27.24
CA ILE A 232 -0.80 10.41 28.09
C ILE A 232 -0.93 11.73 27.35
N ARG A 233 -1.86 12.58 27.82
CA ARG A 233 -2.07 13.92 27.28
C ARG A 233 -1.00 14.88 27.77
N ASP A 234 -0.59 15.80 26.91
CA ASP A 234 0.28 16.92 27.33
C ASP A 234 -0.50 17.90 28.20
N ALA A 235 -0.22 17.88 29.52
CA ALA A 235 -0.79 18.80 30.49
C ALA A 235 -0.09 20.17 30.49
N SER A 236 0.93 20.40 29.64
CA SER A 236 1.64 21.67 29.59
C SER A 236 0.77 22.79 29.01
N SER A 237 0.79 23.96 29.65
CA SER A 237 0.16 25.18 29.15
C SER A 237 1.01 25.87 28.07
N SER A 238 1.88 25.13 27.38
CA SER A 238 2.79 25.71 26.40
C SER A 238 2.06 26.09 25.11
N MET A 239 2.56 27.10 24.39
CA MET A 239 1.98 27.52 23.10
C MET A 239 2.08 26.43 22.01
N VAL A 240 2.92 25.41 22.21
CA VAL A 240 3.08 24.27 21.30
C VAL A 240 2.85 23.00 22.11
N LYS A 241 1.58 22.60 22.24
CA LYS A 241 1.23 21.30 22.83
C LYS A 241 2.01 20.19 22.12
N LYS A 242 2.65 19.33 22.90
CA LYS A 242 3.22 18.09 22.37
C LYS A 242 2.08 17.18 21.92
N ASN A 243 2.41 16.27 21.01
CA ASN A 243 1.48 15.23 20.61
C ASN A 243 1.16 14.35 21.82
N ASP A 244 -0.09 13.89 21.90
CA ASP A 244 -0.45 12.88 22.89
C ASP A 244 0.44 11.65 22.70
N GLU A 245 0.91 11.09 23.80
CA GLU A 245 1.72 9.87 23.79
C GLU A 245 0.82 8.65 23.98
N GLU A 246 0.91 7.70 23.03
CA GLU A 246 0.22 6.42 23.10
C GLU A 246 1.15 5.35 23.69
N LEU A 247 0.80 4.84 24.85
CA LEU A 247 1.42 3.67 25.44
C LEU A 247 0.60 2.43 25.07
N LEU A 248 1.11 1.68 24.10
CA LEU A 248 0.48 0.48 23.56
C LEU A 248 0.63 -0.68 24.55
N LEU A 249 -0.42 -1.00 25.29
CA LEU A 249 -0.41 -2.12 26.25
C LEU A 249 -0.54 -3.48 25.55
N GLY A 250 -0.97 -3.48 24.29
CA GLY A 250 -1.08 -4.64 23.41
C GLY A 250 -2.39 -5.40 23.62
N ASP A 251 -2.41 -6.64 23.15
CA ASP A 251 -3.58 -7.50 23.24
C ASP A 251 -3.69 -8.10 24.66
N ILE A 252 -4.86 -7.90 25.26
CA ILE A 252 -5.14 -8.25 26.64
C ILE A 252 -6.38 -9.15 26.67
N ASN A 253 -6.20 -10.34 27.23
CA ASN A 253 -7.29 -11.29 27.43
C ASN A 253 -8.30 -10.77 28.45
N ILE A 254 -9.57 -11.00 28.15
CA ILE A 254 -10.66 -10.68 29.07
C ILE A 254 -10.88 -11.89 29.98
N LEU A 255 -10.98 -11.66 31.29
CA LEU A 255 -11.10 -12.70 32.29
C LEU A 255 -12.55 -12.80 32.80
N GLY A 256 -12.99 -14.03 33.08
CA GLY A 256 -14.25 -14.26 33.79
C GLY A 256 -15.52 -13.94 32.98
N LEU A 257 -15.45 -13.85 31.65
CA LEU A 257 -16.61 -13.61 30.78
C LEU A 257 -17.74 -14.63 30.99
N ASP A 258 -17.45 -15.86 31.40
CA ASP A 258 -18.46 -16.88 31.63
C ASP A 258 -19.17 -16.73 33.01
N MET A 259 -18.70 -15.83 33.88
CA MET A 259 -19.28 -15.62 35.22
C MET A 259 -20.44 -14.62 35.16
N GLU A 260 -21.60 -14.97 35.73
CA GLU A 260 -22.75 -14.06 35.90
C GLU A 260 -22.49 -12.87 36.84
N SER A 261 -21.34 -12.85 37.51
CA SER A 261 -20.97 -11.84 38.52
C SER A 261 -20.30 -10.58 37.97
N LEU A 262 -20.08 -10.46 36.65
CA LEU A 262 -19.58 -9.23 36.01
C LEU A 262 -20.68 -8.17 35.95
N ARG A 263 -21.22 -7.75 37.10
CA ARG A 263 -22.36 -6.83 37.11
C ARG A 263 -21.97 -5.40 36.75
N ASP A 264 -20.81 -4.93 37.22
CA ASP A 264 -20.43 -3.51 37.12
C ASP A 264 -18.98 -3.26 36.67
N VAL A 265 -18.19 -4.32 36.43
CA VAL A 265 -16.77 -4.24 36.04
C VAL A 265 -16.38 -5.36 35.06
N LEU A 266 -15.35 -5.09 34.26
CA LEU A 266 -14.63 -6.06 33.44
C LEU A 266 -13.27 -6.36 34.09
N TYR A 267 -12.78 -7.58 33.90
CA TYR A 267 -11.44 -7.97 34.33
C TYR A 267 -10.55 -8.15 33.11
N LEU A 268 -9.49 -7.36 33.03
CA LEU A 268 -8.47 -7.45 31.99
C LEU A 268 -7.23 -8.13 32.56
N LYS A 269 -6.66 -9.11 31.85
CA LYS A 269 -5.37 -9.68 32.24
C LYS A 269 -4.30 -8.58 32.26
N LYS A 270 -3.35 -8.65 33.18
CA LYS A 270 -2.26 -7.66 33.20
C LYS A 270 -1.44 -7.69 31.91
N SER A 271 -1.14 -6.52 31.35
CA SER A 271 -0.30 -6.41 30.15
C SER A 271 1.07 -7.04 30.40
N GLN A 272 1.59 -7.76 29.41
CA GLN A 272 2.95 -8.31 29.48
C GLN A 272 4.00 -7.19 29.66
N LYS A 273 3.76 -6.01 29.08
CA LYS A 273 4.66 -4.84 29.18
C LYS A 273 4.72 -4.25 30.58
N ALA A 274 3.65 -4.35 31.35
CA ALA A 274 3.63 -3.96 32.76
C ALA A 274 4.58 -4.83 33.62
N GLY A 275 4.86 -6.07 33.19
CA GLY A 275 5.73 -7.03 33.91
C GLY A 275 7.23 -6.92 33.66
N ILE A 276 7.68 -6.10 32.69
CA ILE A 276 9.06 -6.13 32.17
C ILE A 276 10.10 -5.50 33.14
N LYS A 277 9.70 -4.56 34.00
CA LYS A 277 10.62 -3.90 34.95
C LYS A 277 10.13 -4.04 36.40
N LYS A 278 10.82 -4.85 37.20
CA LYS A 278 10.66 -4.87 38.66
C LYS A 278 11.51 -3.76 39.29
N GLY A 279 10.91 -2.87 40.07
CA GLY A 279 11.64 -1.92 40.94
C GLY A 279 11.82 -0.47 40.43
N GLN A 280 11.38 -0.16 39.21
CA GLN A 280 11.23 1.22 38.72
C GLN A 280 9.76 1.47 38.35
N ASP A 281 9.36 2.74 38.36
CA ASP A 281 8.05 3.15 37.88
C ASP A 281 7.92 2.78 36.40
N ASN A 282 7.06 1.80 36.10
CA ASN A 282 6.87 1.28 34.75
C ASN A 282 5.70 2.04 34.12
N PRO A 283 5.91 2.83 33.05
CA PRO A 283 4.84 3.65 32.46
C PRO A 283 3.65 2.84 31.93
N TYR A 284 3.84 1.55 31.67
CA TYR A 284 2.80 0.61 31.27
C TYR A 284 1.96 0.08 32.45
N ASN A 285 2.29 0.44 33.69
CA ASN A 285 1.40 0.16 34.80
C ASN A 285 0.16 1.05 34.72
N LEU A 286 -0.99 0.44 34.99
CA LEU A 286 -2.23 1.16 35.15
C LEU A 286 -2.44 1.51 36.62
N HIS A 287 -3.02 2.68 36.86
CA HIS A 287 -3.38 3.16 38.18
C HIS A 287 -4.89 3.45 38.28
N PRO A 288 -5.50 3.28 39.47
CA PRO A 288 -6.89 3.66 39.68
C PRO A 288 -7.18 5.10 39.24
N GLY A 289 -8.30 5.31 38.53
CA GLY A 289 -8.73 6.58 37.96
C GLY A 289 -8.15 6.89 36.57
N GLU A 290 -7.19 6.10 36.07
CA GLU A 290 -6.70 6.28 34.71
C GLU A 290 -7.75 5.82 33.69
N ARG A 291 -7.83 6.56 32.57
CA ARG A 291 -8.67 6.21 31.42
C ARG A 291 -7.84 5.53 30.35
N ILE A 292 -8.36 4.44 29.80
CA ILE A 292 -7.74 3.65 28.74
C ILE A 292 -8.73 3.44 27.60
N ILE A 293 -8.20 3.28 26.39
CA ILE A 293 -9.00 2.94 25.22
C ILE A 293 -8.84 1.44 24.96
N SER A 294 -9.96 0.74 24.83
CA SER A 294 -10.03 -0.65 24.42
C SER A 294 -10.58 -0.75 23.00
N ARG A 295 -9.91 -1.52 22.13
CA ARG A 295 -10.32 -1.74 20.73
C ARG A 295 -10.42 -3.23 20.44
N PHE A 296 -11.41 -3.61 19.64
CA PHE A 296 -11.62 -5.00 19.25
C PHE A 296 -12.45 -5.11 17.98
N SER A 297 -12.32 -6.25 17.29
CA SER A 297 -13.15 -6.58 16.13
C SER A 297 -14.30 -7.51 16.52
N HIS A 298 -15.44 -7.42 15.86
CA HIS A 298 -16.55 -8.39 15.95
C HIS A 298 -17.37 -8.32 14.66
N ASP A 299 -17.67 -9.48 14.05
CA ASP A 299 -18.34 -9.59 12.76
C ASP A 299 -17.74 -8.66 11.68
N ASP A 300 -16.41 -8.73 11.50
CA ASP A 300 -15.61 -7.93 10.56
C ASP A 300 -15.77 -6.41 10.72
N LYS A 301 -16.22 -5.95 11.89
CA LYS A 301 -16.36 -4.54 12.25
C LYS A 301 -15.46 -4.20 13.41
N GLN A 302 -14.93 -2.99 13.39
CA GLN A 302 -14.06 -2.47 14.42
C GLN A 302 -14.85 -1.68 15.45
N TYR A 303 -14.55 -1.93 16.73
CA TYR A 303 -15.18 -1.28 17.87
C TYR A 303 -14.13 -0.65 18.79
N GLU A 304 -14.52 0.43 19.44
CA GLU A 304 -13.73 1.15 20.43
C GLU A 304 -14.57 1.44 21.67
N MET A 305 -13.98 1.34 22.86
CA MET A 305 -14.67 1.59 24.12
C MET A 305 -13.72 2.26 25.11
N LEU A 306 -14.15 3.38 25.69
CA LEU A 306 -13.46 4.05 26.78
C LEU A 306 -13.72 3.36 28.11
N LEU A 307 -12.64 3.05 28.84
CA LEU A 307 -12.67 2.37 30.13
C LEU A 307 -11.94 3.20 31.19
N GLU A 308 -12.42 3.13 32.43
CA GLU A 308 -11.75 3.64 33.62
C GLU A 308 -11.17 2.49 34.44
N VAL A 309 -9.94 2.63 34.90
CA VAL A 309 -9.28 1.67 35.79
C VAL A 309 -9.81 1.89 37.20
N MET A 310 -10.51 0.89 37.74
CA MET A 310 -11.05 0.93 39.11
C MET A 310 -10.03 0.44 40.14
N GLU A 311 -9.35 -0.67 39.82
CA GLU A 311 -8.34 -1.27 40.69
C GLU A 311 -7.22 -1.90 39.86
N ALA A 312 -5.98 -1.65 40.29
CA ALA A 312 -4.81 -2.28 39.68
C ALA A 312 -4.28 -3.41 40.58
N ARG A 313 -4.56 -4.67 40.20
CA ARG A 313 -4.17 -5.85 40.98
C ARG A 313 -2.90 -6.48 40.43
N THR A 314 -2.40 -7.50 41.15
CA THR A 314 -1.15 -8.18 40.78
C THR A 314 -1.26 -8.92 39.45
N GLN A 315 -2.41 -9.54 39.15
CA GLN A 315 -2.60 -10.42 37.99
C GLN A 315 -3.57 -9.86 36.93
N ASN A 316 -4.41 -8.90 37.32
CA ASN A 316 -5.45 -8.35 36.47
C ASN A 316 -5.75 -6.90 36.83
N GLU A 317 -6.35 -6.21 35.88
CA GLU A 317 -6.85 -4.84 36.01
C GLU A 317 -8.38 -4.93 36.08
N VAL A 318 -8.98 -4.24 37.06
CA VAL A 318 -10.43 -4.12 37.19
C VAL A 318 -10.83 -2.82 36.54
N VAL A 319 -11.66 -2.89 35.50
CA VAL A 319 -12.02 -1.71 34.70
C VAL A 319 -13.51 -1.57 34.56
N ARG A 320 -13.99 -0.35 34.32
CA ARG A 320 -15.39 -0.04 34.12
C ARG A 320 -15.57 0.70 32.80
N PRO A 321 -16.52 0.29 31.93
CA PRO A 321 -16.90 1.09 30.77
C PRO A 321 -17.47 2.45 31.16
N LEU A 322 -17.06 3.48 30.45
CA LEU A 322 -17.60 4.84 30.56
C LEU A 322 -18.64 5.14 29.47
N GLU A 323 -18.72 4.28 28.46
CA GLU A 323 -19.59 4.41 27.30
C GLU A 323 -19.93 3.02 26.74
N PHE A 324 -20.91 2.95 25.85
CA PHE A 324 -21.11 1.77 25.01
C PHE A 324 -20.00 1.66 23.97
N ALA A 325 -19.66 0.44 23.57
CA ALA A 325 -18.72 0.22 22.48
C ALA A 325 -19.19 0.93 21.20
N ARG A 326 -18.36 1.84 20.69
CA ARG A 326 -18.59 2.59 19.46
C ARG A 326 -18.09 1.79 18.27
N LYS A 327 -18.99 1.51 17.32
CA LYS A 327 -18.64 0.91 16.03
C LYS A 327 -17.98 1.94 15.12
N GLU A 328 -16.98 1.56 14.34
CA GLU A 328 -16.44 2.40 13.27
C GLU A 328 -17.54 2.74 12.24
N THR A 329 -17.67 4.03 11.94
CA THR A 329 -18.75 4.62 11.13
C THR A 329 -18.31 5.03 9.73
N GLY A 330 -17.04 4.85 9.37
CA GLY A 330 -16.55 5.11 8.02
C GLY A 330 -17.02 4.05 7.00
N LEU A 331 -16.91 4.39 5.72
CA LEU A 331 -17.07 3.44 4.63
C LEU A 331 -15.88 2.48 4.63
N SER A 332 -16.13 1.18 4.77
CA SER A 332 -15.07 0.17 4.59
C SER A 332 -14.60 0.14 3.15
N ILE A 333 -13.27 0.18 2.95
CA ILE A 333 -12.64 0.18 1.63
C ILE A 333 -11.56 -0.89 1.52
N SER A 334 -11.44 -1.48 0.33
CA SER A 334 -10.41 -2.47 0.03
C SER A 334 -9.13 -1.80 -0.48
N LEU A 335 -8.03 -2.01 0.24
CA LEU A 335 -6.71 -1.61 -0.20
C LEU A 335 -6.17 -2.60 -1.24
N ILE A 336 -5.62 -2.08 -2.33
CA ILE A 336 -4.86 -2.84 -3.33
C ILE A 336 -3.38 -2.85 -2.96
N ASP A 337 -2.83 -1.66 -2.70
CA ASP A 337 -1.46 -1.48 -2.21
C ASP A 337 -1.36 -0.29 -1.25
N TYR A 338 -0.32 -0.29 -0.41
CA TYR A 338 0.04 0.85 0.42
C TYR A 338 1.54 1.15 0.36
N SER A 339 1.89 2.37 0.73
CA SER A 339 3.25 2.87 0.85
C SER A 339 3.33 3.92 1.95
N ILE A 340 4.54 4.41 2.22
CA ILE A 340 4.76 5.47 3.21
C ILE A 340 3.97 6.76 2.87
N GLY A 341 3.79 7.06 1.58
CA GLY A 341 3.21 8.33 1.11
C GLY A 341 1.78 8.24 0.58
N GLY A 342 1.16 7.06 0.58
CA GLY A 342 -0.20 6.89 0.08
C GLY A 342 -0.63 5.45 -0.12
N VAL A 343 -1.89 5.29 -0.48
CA VAL A 343 -2.56 4.02 -0.76
C VAL A 343 -3.13 3.99 -2.16
N LEU A 344 -3.32 2.79 -2.68
CA LEU A 344 -4.11 2.51 -3.86
C LEU A 344 -5.32 1.70 -3.44
N ILE A 345 -6.51 2.18 -3.81
CA ILE A 345 -7.77 1.55 -3.44
C ILE A 345 -8.51 1.13 -4.70
N GLU A 346 -9.32 0.10 -4.56
CA GLU A 346 -10.36 -0.22 -5.53
C GLU A 346 -11.57 0.69 -5.28
N SER A 347 -12.12 1.24 -6.37
CA SER A 347 -13.33 2.04 -6.29
C SER A 347 -14.57 1.19 -6.05
N SER A 348 -15.59 1.81 -5.46
CA SER A 348 -16.92 1.25 -5.33
C SER A 348 -17.97 2.33 -5.59
N SER A 349 -19.20 1.91 -5.91
CA SER A 349 -20.33 2.84 -6.01
C SER A 349 -20.51 3.65 -4.72
N SER A 350 -20.38 3.01 -3.56
CA SER A 350 -20.43 3.66 -2.25
C SER A 350 -19.33 4.72 -2.07
N PHE A 351 -18.10 4.44 -2.52
CA PHE A 351 -17.01 5.42 -2.49
C PHE A 351 -17.33 6.63 -3.37
N LEU A 352 -17.79 6.39 -4.61
CA LEU A 352 -18.14 7.49 -5.52
C LEU A 352 -19.30 8.33 -4.98
N LYS A 353 -20.33 7.70 -4.41
CA LYS A 353 -21.46 8.40 -3.75
C LYS A 353 -20.98 9.24 -2.58
N LEU A 354 -20.10 8.70 -1.73
CA LEU A 354 -19.55 9.41 -0.57
C LEU A 354 -18.72 10.64 -0.99
N VAL A 355 -17.83 10.49 -1.98
CA VAL A 355 -16.87 11.55 -2.33
C VAL A 355 -17.47 12.58 -3.28
N LEU A 356 -18.30 12.18 -4.24
CA LEU A 356 -18.95 13.08 -5.19
C LEU A 356 -20.24 13.71 -4.64
N GLY A 357 -20.87 13.09 -3.63
CA GLY A 357 -22.14 13.54 -3.08
C GLY A 357 -23.22 13.67 -4.15
N ASP A 358 -23.91 14.81 -4.17
CA ASP A 358 -24.96 15.13 -5.15
C ASP A 358 -24.47 15.13 -6.61
N LYS A 359 -23.16 15.22 -6.85
CA LYS A 359 -22.60 15.14 -8.19
C LYS A 359 -22.58 13.72 -8.73
N CYS A 360 -22.70 12.68 -7.89
CA CYS A 360 -22.69 11.28 -8.29
C CYS A 360 -23.99 10.91 -9.01
N PRO A 361 -23.97 10.15 -10.12
CA PRO A 361 -25.19 9.78 -10.80
C PRO A 361 -25.91 8.66 -10.02
N PRO A 362 -27.25 8.62 -10.02
CA PRO A 362 -28.01 7.64 -9.25
C PRO A 362 -27.77 6.18 -9.69
N ASN A 363 -27.43 5.98 -10.97
CA ASN A 363 -27.18 4.69 -11.60
C ASN A 363 -25.69 4.28 -11.61
N VAL A 364 -24.85 4.85 -10.74
CA VAL A 364 -23.41 4.53 -10.67
C VAL A 364 -23.11 3.04 -10.46
N GLU A 365 -24.06 2.29 -9.88
CA GLU A 365 -23.93 0.84 -9.67
C GLU A 365 -23.96 0.03 -10.98
N ASP A 366 -24.61 0.57 -12.02
CA ASP A 366 -24.73 -0.06 -13.34
C ASP A 366 -23.58 0.34 -14.29
N GLU A 367 -22.72 1.28 -13.86
CA GLU A 367 -21.63 1.80 -14.67
C GLU A 367 -20.41 0.85 -14.64
N ALA A 368 -20.08 0.28 -15.80
CA ALA A 368 -18.97 -0.65 -15.93
C ALA A 368 -17.67 -0.01 -16.42
N ASN A 369 -17.77 1.07 -17.22
CA ASN A 369 -16.62 1.61 -17.94
C ASN A 369 -16.20 2.99 -17.45
N PHE A 370 -17.11 3.75 -16.83
CA PHE A 370 -16.83 5.09 -16.32
C PHE A 370 -16.26 6.02 -17.41
N ASP A 371 -16.79 5.88 -18.62
CA ASP A 371 -16.34 6.57 -19.83
C ASP A 371 -17.21 7.80 -20.16
N GLY A 372 -16.65 8.74 -20.91
CA GLY A 372 -17.37 9.91 -21.44
C GLY A 372 -17.17 11.20 -20.62
N ASP A 373 -17.65 12.31 -21.20
CA ASP A 373 -17.39 13.67 -20.71
C ASP A 373 -17.82 13.90 -19.26
N TYR A 374 -18.90 13.24 -18.84
CA TYR A 374 -19.39 13.31 -17.47
C TYR A 374 -18.36 12.72 -16.50
N TRP A 375 -17.93 11.47 -16.72
CA TRP A 375 -16.99 10.79 -15.83
C TRP A 375 -15.62 11.45 -15.85
N GLN A 376 -15.14 11.97 -16.99
CA GLN A 376 -13.91 12.75 -17.03
C GLN A 376 -13.94 13.97 -16.09
N LYS A 377 -15.10 14.65 -15.99
CA LYS A 377 -15.28 15.78 -15.06
C LYS A 377 -15.47 15.30 -13.62
N ALA A 378 -16.31 14.30 -13.40
CA ALA A 378 -16.58 13.75 -12.08
C ALA A 378 -15.31 13.18 -11.42
N LEU A 379 -14.48 12.46 -12.17
CA LEU A 379 -13.24 11.88 -11.64
C LEU A 379 -12.18 12.93 -11.29
N LYS A 380 -12.20 14.12 -11.93
CA LYS A 380 -11.38 15.26 -11.52
C LYS A 380 -11.86 15.89 -10.22
N GLU A 381 -13.17 15.89 -9.98
CA GLU A 381 -13.75 16.40 -8.74
C GLU A 381 -13.37 15.55 -7.52
N LEU A 382 -12.94 14.29 -7.71
CA LEU A 382 -12.41 13.46 -6.63
C LEU A 382 -11.14 14.02 -5.99
N GLU A 383 -10.40 14.88 -6.71
CA GLU A 383 -9.17 15.48 -6.19
C GLU A 383 -9.46 16.59 -5.17
N VAL A 384 -10.69 17.10 -5.09
CA VAL A 384 -11.01 18.26 -4.25
C VAL A 384 -11.20 17.90 -2.76
N PRO A 385 -11.92 16.83 -2.37
CA PRO A 385 -12.21 16.56 -0.97
C PRO A 385 -10.98 16.14 -0.15
N MET A 386 -10.93 16.57 1.11
CA MET A 386 -10.05 15.95 2.11
C MET A 386 -10.73 14.69 2.66
N LEU A 387 -10.04 13.56 2.55
CA LEU A 387 -10.56 12.25 2.97
C LEU A 387 -9.87 11.82 4.27
N HIS A 388 -10.66 11.49 5.28
CA HIS A 388 -10.15 10.94 6.54
C HIS A 388 -10.09 9.41 6.42
N LEU A 389 -8.89 8.85 6.48
CA LEU A 389 -8.65 7.41 6.46
C LEU A 389 -8.32 6.92 7.88
N THR A 390 -9.08 5.94 8.36
CA THR A 390 -8.77 5.19 9.58
C THR A 390 -8.21 3.83 9.20
N PHE A 391 -7.08 3.45 9.79
CA PHE A 391 -6.42 2.17 9.60
C PHE A 391 -6.45 1.36 10.89
N TYR A 392 -6.87 0.10 10.79
CA TYR A 392 -6.76 -0.90 11.84
C TYR A 392 -5.81 -1.99 11.38
N PRO A 393 -4.55 -2.02 11.87
CA PRO A 393 -3.56 -2.98 11.41
C PRO A 393 -3.89 -4.41 11.81
N HIS A 394 -3.76 -5.33 10.87
CA HIS A 394 -3.79 -6.77 11.11
C HIS A 394 -2.44 -7.39 10.72
N MET A 395 -1.77 -8.00 11.69
CA MET A 395 -0.38 -8.45 11.56
C MET A 395 -0.30 -9.96 11.75
N GLU A 396 0.27 -10.65 10.76
CA GLU A 396 0.43 -12.11 10.78
C GLU A 396 1.88 -12.47 10.48
N PHE A 397 2.71 -12.47 11.53
CA PHE A 397 4.11 -12.87 11.46
C PHE A 397 4.32 -14.26 12.08
N PRO A 398 4.66 -15.28 11.28
CA PRO A 398 5.08 -16.58 11.82
C PRO A 398 6.29 -16.44 12.75
N ASP A 399 6.42 -17.35 13.73
CA ASP A 399 7.49 -17.31 14.73
C ASP A 399 8.91 -17.16 14.13
N THR A 400 9.13 -17.73 12.94
CA THR A 400 10.41 -17.65 12.22
C THR A 400 10.80 -16.23 11.78
N VAL A 401 9.83 -15.34 11.59
CA VAL A 401 10.00 -13.96 11.15
C VAL A 401 9.40 -12.94 12.12
N LYS A 402 8.88 -13.38 13.27
CA LYS A 402 8.26 -12.54 14.30
C LYS A 402 9.14 -11.41 14.81
N LYS A 403 10.46 -11.59 14.80
CA LYS A 403 11.43 -10.51 15.12
C LYS A 403 11.35 -9.28 14.19
N PHE A 404 10.70 -9.40 13.03
CA PHE A 404 10.46 -8.32 12.09
C PHE A 404 9.07 -7.71 12.23
N GLU A 405 8.24 -8.17 13.17
CA GLU A 405 6.93 -7.57 13.45
C GLU A 405 7.12 -6.14 14.01
N PRO A 406 6.53 -5.11 13.38
CA PRO A 406 6.61 -3.74 13.89
C PRO A 406 5.66 -3.54 15.08
N GLU A 407 5.96 -2.55 15.91
CA GLU A 407 5.06 -2.12 16.97
C GLU A 407 4.14 -0.99 16.44
N LEU A 408 2.89 -1.34 16.14
CA LEU A 408 1.89 -0.40 15.61
C LEU A 408 0.72 -0.20 16.59
N PRO A 409 0.11 1.00 16.64
CA PRO A 409 -1.14 1.18 17.36
C PRO A 409 -2.25 0.37 16.68
N SER A 410 -3.26 -0.06 17.46
CA SER A 410 -4.43 -0.79 16.93
C SER A 410 -5.31 0.05 16.01
N LYS A 411 -5.16 1.37 16.07
CA LYS A 411 -5.89 2.34 15.24
C LYS A 411 -5.00 3.55 15.02
N PHE A 412 -4.90 4.02 13.78
CA PHE A 412 -4.37 5.35 13.49
C PHE A 412 -5.11 5.98 12.32
N SER A 413 -5.02 7.31 12.21
CA SER A 413 -5.76 8.06 11.20
C SER A 413 -4.86 9.03 10.45
N ILE A 414 -5.15 9.17 9.15
CA ILE A 414 -4.41 10.02 8.22
C ILE A 414 -5.43 10.73 7.33
N VAL A 415 -5.19 11.99 7.01
CA VAL A 415 -5.97 12.69 5.96
C VAL A 415 -5.20 12.65 4.65
N GLY A 416 -5.90 12.31 3.57
CA GLY A 416 -5.34 12.20 2.24
C GLY A 416 -6.22 12.83 1.15
N GLN A 417 -5.66 12.87 -0.06
CA GLN A 417 -6.26 13.41 -1.27
C GLN A 417 -6.21 12.36 -2.39
N VAL A 418 -7.26 12.22 -3.19
CA VAL A 418 -7.14 11.50 -4.46
C VAL A 418 -6.24 12.31 -5.38
N VAL A 419 -5.16 11.72 -5.89
CA VAL A 419 -4.20 12.39 -6.80
C VAL A 419 -4.08 11.70 -8.16
N ARG A 420 -4.78 10.59 -8.32
CA ARG A 420 -4.87 9.86 -9.59
C ARG A 420 -6.07 8.93 -9.56
N THR A 421 -6.70 8.82 -10.72
CA THR A 421 -7.72 7.82 -11.00
C THR A 421 -7.37 7.16 -12.31
N HIS A 422 -7.50 5.84 -12.39
CA HIS A 422 -7.27 5.11 -13.65
C HIS A 422 -8.05 3.81 -13.67
N MET A 423 -8.38 3.35 -14.88
CA MET A 423 -8.95 2.03 -15.12
C MET A 423 -7.83 1.01 -15.28
N ALA A 424 -7.84 -0.02 -14.43
CA ALA A 424 -6.91 -1.15 -14.53
C ALA A 424 -7.62 -2.37 -15.13
N HIS A 425 -6.90 -3.11 -15.98
CA HIS A 425 -7.37 -4.36 -16.58
C HIS A 425 -6.67 -5.54 -15.92
N HIS A 426 -7.46 -6.45 -15.34
CA HIS A 426 -6.99 -7.68 -14.70
C HIS A 426 -7.70 -8.87 -15.35
N GLY A 427 -7.10 -9.39 -16.42
CA GLY A 427 -7.78 -10.36 -17.30
C GLY A 427 -9.00 -9.70 -17.96
N GLU A 428 -10.18 -10.29 -17.77
CA GLU A 428 -11.46 -9.76 -18.28
C GLU A 428 -12.08 -8.69 -17.36
N ARG A 429 -11.60 -8.55 -16.12
CA ARG A 429 -12.15 -7.60 -15.15
C ARG A 429 -11.54 -6.21 -15.35
N ARG A 430 -12.40 -5.21 -15.47
CA ARG A 430 -12.04 -3.78 -15.37
C ARG A 430 -12.26 -3.31 -13.95
N VAL A 431 -11.26 -2.63 -13.39
CA VAL A 431 -11.30 -2.12 -12.02
C VAL A 431 -10.91 -0.65 -12.03
N LEU A 432 -11.83 0.20 -11.59
CA LEU A 432 -11.52 1.61 -11.34
C LEU A 432 -10.69 1.72 -10.07
N GLN A 433 -9.53 2.37 -10.15
CA GLN A 433 -8.60 2.48 -9.03
C GLN A 433 -8.26 3.94 -8.72
N HIS A 434 -8.24 4.27 -7.42
CA HIS A 434 -7.91 5.60 -6.94
C HIS A 434 -6.63 5.57 -6.11
N GLY A 435 -5.67 6.41 -6.47
CA GLY A 435 -4.48 6.64 -5.66
C GLY A 435 -4.71 7.80 -4.70
N ILE A 436 -4.66 7.52 -3.40
CA ILE A 436 -4.80 8.51 -2.35
C ILE A 436 -3.41 8.83 -1.80
N GLN A 437 -3.00 10.09 -1.88
CA GLN A 437 -1.77 10.58 -1.28
C GLN A 437 -2.05 11.15 0.11
N PHE A 438 -1.19 10.81 1.08
CA PHE A 438 -1.31 11.35 2.43
C PHE A 438 -0.84 12.80 2.50
N ALA A 439 -1.52 13.58 3.34
CA ALA A 439 -1.28 15.01 3.47
C ALA A 439 -1.19 15.48 4.92
N TYR A 440 -1.99 14.93 5.85
CA TYR A 440 -1.96 15.32 7.25
C TYR A 440 -1.95 14.12 8.20
N ASP A 441 -1.18 14.24 9.27
CA ASP A 441 -1.17 13.30 10.39
C ASP A 441 -1.87 13.92 11.60
N ALA A 442 -2.64 13.09 12.32
CA ALA A 442 -3.20 13.45 13.63
C ALA A 442 -2.07 13.79 14.63
N GLN A 443 -2.27 14.81 15.46
CA GLN A 443 -1.34 15.20 16.53
C GLN A 443 -1.86 14.83 17.94
N GLY A 444 -2.91 14.01 18.03
CA GLY A 444 -3.47 13.56 19.30
C GLY A 444 -4.41 12.38 19.09
N VAL A 445 -4.88 11.81 20.21
CA VAL A 445 -5.77 10.65 20.22
C VAL A 445 -7.10 11.06 20.85
N PRO A 446 -8.20 11.07 20.07
CA PRO A 446 -9.50 11.35 20.65
C PRO A 446 -9.86 10.21 21.61
N MET A 447 -10.21 10.56 22.85
CA MET A 447 -10.71 9.58 23.83
C MET A 447 -12.23 9.56 23.81
N GLU A 448 -12.84 10.74 23.64
CA GLU A 448 -14.27 10.95 23.47
C GLU A 448 -14.58 11.26 22.01
N GLU A 449 -15.83 11.03 21.58
CA GLU A 449 -16.22 11.17 20.16
C GLU A 449 -16.12 12.61 19.64
N ASP A 450 -16.38 13.59 20.52
CA ASP A 450 -16.34 15.01 20.22
C ASP A 450 -14.96 15.65 20.48
N ASP A 451 -13.95 14.86 20.86
CA ASP A 451 -12.60 15.37 21.10
C ASP A 451 -11.99 15.89 19.79
N ILE A 452 -11.75 17.20 19.74
CA ILE A 452 -11.11 17.86 18.62
C ILE A 452 -9.59 17.59 18.66
N ILE A 453 -9.06 17.03 17.58
CA ILE A 453 -7.62 16.83 17.40
C ILE A 453 -7.05 17.76 16.32
N ASN A 454 -5.80 18.17 16.53
CA ASN A 454 -5.05 18.95 15.54
C ASN A 454 -4.48 18.02 14.47
N TRP A 455 -4.52 18.48 13.22
CA TRP A 455 -3.97 17.80 12.04
C TRP A 455 -2.81 18.60 11.49
N ARG A 456 -1.66 17.96 11.34
CA ARG A 456 -0.44 18.63 10.86
C ARG A 456 -0.12 18.19 9.45
N TYR A 457 0.11 19.16 8.58
CA TYR A 457 0.52 18.92 7.21
C TYR A 457 1.91 18.26 7.18
N THR A 458 2.01 17.15 6.46
CA THR A 458 3.21 16.30 6.42
C THR A 458 3.89 16.26 5.06
N ARG A 459 3.21 16.73 3.99
CA ARG A 459 3.83 16.91 2.67
C ARG A 459 5.02 17.86 2.84
N PHE A 460 6.19 17.41 2.39
CA PHE A 460 7.51 18.09 2.36
C PHE A 460 8.50 17.86 3.51
N MET A 461 8.15 17.28 4.67
CA MET A 461 9.18 17.09 5.72
C MET A 461 9.14 15.79 6.55
N LYS A 462 8.01 15.07 6.65
CA LYS A 462 7.95 13.84 7.46
C LYS A 462 6.96 12.83 6.86
N ASP A 463 7.46 11.65 6.54
CA ASP A 463 6.67 10.45 6.27
C ASP A 463 5.74 10.10 7.46
N ASN A 464 4.57 9.51 7.23
CA ASN A 464 3.73 9.01 8.34
C ASN A 464 4.53 8.01 9.19
N ILE A 465 4.52 8.20 10.51
CA ILE A 465 5.40 7.43 11.42
C ILE A 465 5.09 5.93 11.41
N HIS A 466 3.82 5.55 11.42
CA HIS A 466 3.39 4.14 11.47
C HIS A 466 3.69 3.43 10.15
N LEU A 467 3.39 4.05 9.01
CA LEU A 467 3.68 3.44 7.71
C LEU A 467 5.17 3.41 7.36
N ARG A 468 5.96 4.33 7.93
CA ARG A 468 7.42 4.27 7.89
C ARG A 468 7.96 3.09 8.72
N GLU A 469 7.35 2.82 9.87
CA GLU A 469 7.69 1.65 10.69
C GLU A 469 7.40 0.36 9.94
N CYS A 470 6.20 0.22 9.36
CA CYS A 470 5.85 -0.89 8.46
C CYS A 470 6.89 -1.05 7.35
N HIS A 471 7.23 0.04 6.67
CA HIS A 471 8.19 0.01 5.58
C HIS A 471 9.58 -0.45 6.01
N THR A 472 10.05 0.03 7.16
CA THR A 472 11.37 -0.29 7.69
C THR A 472 11.46 -1.78 8.01
N HIS A 473 10.47 -2.30 8.74
CA HIS A 473 10.40 -3.69 9.16
C HIS A 473 10.23 -4.65 7.97
N LEU A 474 9.30 -4.34 7.06
CA LEU A 474 9.10 -5.16 5.86
C LEU A 474 10.33 -5.12 4.94
N SER A 475 11.02 -3.99 4.81
CA SER A 475 12.25 -3.91 4.02
C SER A 475 13.39 -4.75 4.63
N GLN A 476 13.52 -4.77 5.95
CA GLN A 476 14.47 -5.64 6.65
C GLN A 476 14.13 -7.12 6.44
N LEU A 477 12.85 -7.48 6.53
CA LEU A 477 12.38 -8.83 6.26
C LEU A 477 12.69 -9.27 4.82
N ILE A 478 12.39 -8.43 3.83
CA ILE A 478 12.71 -8.70 2.42
C ILE A 478 14.21 -8.93 2.25
N GLY A 479 15.05 -8.06 2.83
CA GLY A 479 16.50 -8.22 2.79
C GLY A 479 16.98 -9.53 3.43
N HIS A 480 16.38 -9.93 4.56
CA HIS A 480 16.67 -11.19 5.23
C HIS A 480 16.32 -12.40 4.34
N LEU A 481 15.14 -12.39 3.73
CA LEU A 481 14.67 -13.46 2.85
C LEU A 481 15.52 -13.56 1.57
N GLU A 482 15.92 -12.44 0.98
CA GLU A 482 16.80 -12.41 -0.20
C GLU A 482 18.19 -12.98 0.08
N ASN A 483 18.76 -12.66 1.25
CA ASN A 483 20.06 -13.22 1.64
C ASN A 483 19.97 -14.72 1.87
N ARG A 484 18.93 -15.18 2.59
CA ARG A 484 18.69 -16.61 2.80
C ARG A 484 18.50 -17.38 1.48
N ALA A 485 17.80 -16.80 0.51
CA ALA A 485 17.63 -17.40 -0.81
C ALA A 485 18.97 -17.51 -1.58
N LYS A 486 19.83 -16.49 -1.50
CA LYS A 486 21.18 -16.55 -2.11
C LYS A 486 22.05 -17.61 -1.46
N ASP A 487 22.00 -17.75 -0.14
CA ASP A 487 22.77 -18.75 0.59
C ASP A 487 22.33 -20.17 0.21
N LEU A 488 21.02 -20.40 0.07
CA LEU A 488 20.47 -21.67 -0.43
C LEU A 488 20.91 -21.98 -1.87
N GLN A 489 20.94 -20.98 -2.75
CA GLN A 489 21.43 -21.15 -4.12
C GLN A 489 22.93 -21.50 -4.16
N ARG A 490 23.74 -20.86 -3.30
CA ARG A 490 25.18 -21.15 -3.17
C ARG A 490 25.45 -22.54 -2.59
N SER A 491 24.66 -22.98 -1.61
CA SER A 491 24.79 -24.33 -1.06
C SER A 491 24.38 -25.41 -2.08
N GLN A 492 23.40 -25.12 -2.95
CA GLN A 492 22.99 -26.01 -4.03
C GLN A 492 24.02 -26.06 -5.17
N SER A 493 24.68 -24.95 -5.51
CA SER A 493 25.76 -24.98 -6.52
C SER A 493 26.99 -25.73 -6.04
N HIS A 494 27.37 -25.62 -4.76
CA HIS A 494 28.51 -26.36 -4.21
C HIS A 494 28.25 -27.86 -4.04
N SER A 495 27.00 -28.28 -3.83
CA SER A 495 26.63 -29.70 -3.78
C SER A 495 26.54 -30.33 -5.16
N ALA A 496 26.18 -29.56 -6.20
CA ALA A 496 26.23 -30.03 -7.58
C ALA A 496 27.68 -30.19 -8.11
N GLU A 497 28.58 -29.26 -7.77
CA GLU A 497 30.00 -29.36 -8.16
C GLU A 497 30.74 -30.49 -7.42
N ALA A 498 30.37 -30.81 -6.18
CA ALA A 498 30.95 -31.93 -5.44
C ALA A 498 30.48 -33.31 -5.95
N GLY A 499 29.29 -33.38 -6.58
CA GLY A 499 28.75 -34.59 -7.19
C GLY A 499 29.44 -34.97 -8.51
N ASP A 500 29.88 -33.99 -9.29
CA ASP A 500 30.57 -34.21 -10.58
C ASP A 500 32.06 -34.57 -10.42
N THR A 501 32.66 -34.42 -9.24
CA THR A 501 34.03 -34.87 -8.94
C THR A 501 34.13 -36.30 -8.42
N ALA A 502 33.00 -37.01 -8.30
CA ALA A 502 32.93 -38.40 -7.82
C ALA A 502 32.36 -39.39 -8.86
N GLY A 503 32.52 -39.08 -10.15
CA GLY A 503 32.16 -39.94 -11.28
C GLY A 503 33.37 -40.48 -12.02
#